data_AF-A0A0M9GFN7-F1
#
_entry.id   AF-A0A0M9GFN7-F1
#
_cell.length_a   1.000
_cell.length_b   1.000
_cell.length_c   1.000
_cell.angle_alpha   90.00
_cell.angle_beta   90.00
_cell.angle_gamma   90.00
#
_symmetry.space_group_name_H-M   'P 1'
#
loop_
_entity.id
_entity.type
_entity.pdbx_description
1 polymer ?
#
loop_
_entity_poly.entity_id
_entity_poly.type
_entity_poly.pdbx_seq_one_letter_code
_entity_poly.pdbx_strand_id
1 'polypeptide(L)' 'MTIEAETLVQLTKALQQRGMNLVSDVAFTRAPYRHNHRWICTVE' A
#
# COMPACT_ATOMS: atom_id res chain seq x y z
N MET A 1 0.45 20.24 6.48
CA MET A 1 1.60 19.32 6.64
C MET A 1 1.66 18.47 5.39
N THR A 2 2.80 18.44 4.69
CA THR A 2 2.97 17.71 3.43
C THR A 2 3.95 16.58 3.65
N ILE A 3 3.64 15.37 3.18
CA ILE A 3 4.53 14.21 3.22
C ILE A 3 4.74 13.81 1.76
N GLU A 4 5.98 13.87 1.30
CA GLU A 4 6.35 13.36 -0.02
C GLU A 4 6.71 11.89 0.10
N ALA A 5 6.05 11.07 -0.72
CA ALA A 5 6.28 9.63 -0.80
C ALA A 5 5.94 9.16 -2.21
N GLU A 6 6.80 8.30 -2.77
CA GLU A 6 6.61 7.72 -4.10
C GLU A 6 5.84 6.40 -4.04
N THR A 7 5.78 5.78 -2.86
CA THR A 7 5.11 4.50 -2.64
C THR A 7 4.28 4.53 -1.36
N LEU A 8 3.21 3.71 -1.31
CA LEU A 8 2.41 3.53 -0.11
C LEU A 8 3.27 3.06 1.08
N VAL A 9 4.27 2.22 0.83
CA VAL A 9 5.22 1.76 1.87
C VAL A 9 6.00 2.91 2.48
N GLN A 10 6.50 3.86 1.67
CA GLN A 10 7.21 5.04 2.16
C GLN A 10 6.28 5.95 2.96
N LEU A 11 5.05 6.15 2.49
CA LEU A 11 4.05 6.95 3.20
C LEU A 11 3.72 6.33 4.56
N THR A 12 3.43 5.03 4.61
CA THR A 12 3.11 4.31 5.85
C THR A 12 4.24 4.42 6.88
N LYS A 13 5.50 4.26 6.45
CA LYS A 13 6.66 4.43 7.33
C LYS A 13 6.76 5.85 7.88
N ALA A 14 6.56 6.86 7.04
CA ALA A 14 6.60 8.27 7.47
C ALA A 14 5.47 8.60 8.47
N LEU A 15 4.29 8.00 8.30
CA LEU A 15 3.15 8.16 9.22
C LEU A 15 3.38 7.44 10.56
N GLN A 16 3.94 6.22 10.54
CA GLN A 16 4.29 5.47 11.76
C GLN A 16 5.34 6.20 12.61
N GLN A 17 6.36 6.80 12.00
CA GLN A 17 7.36 7.61 12.71
C GLN A 17 6.75 8.82 13.44
N ARG A 18 5.55 9.24 13.04
CA ARG A 18 4.79 10.33 13.67
C ARG A 18 3.78 9.81 14.72
N GLY A 19 3.84 8.52 15.06
CA GLY A 19 2.99 7.91 16.08
C GLY A 19 1.62 7.50 15.57
N MET A 20 1.39 7.47 14.25
CA MET A 20 0.14 6.92 13.71
C MET A 20 0.19 5.38 13.71
N ASN A 21 -0.94 4.77 14.05
CA ASN A 21 -1.09 3.32 14.03
C ASN A 21 -1.52 2.86 12.63
N LEU A 22 -0.91 1.77 12.16
CA LEU A 22 -1.34 1.09 10.95
C LEU A 22 -2.66 0.37 11.24
N VAL A 23 -3.70 0.67 10.45
CA VAL A 23 -5.01 0.02 10.58
C VAL A 23 -5.09 -1.24 9.71
N SER A 24 -4.50 -1.19 8.52
CA SER A 24 -4.48 -2.30 7.56
C SER A 24 -3.36 -2.10 6.54
N ASP A 25 -2.71 -3.17 6.10
CA ASP A 25 -1.79 -3.14 4.97
C ASP A 25 -2.53 -3.45 3.67
N VAL A 26 -2.10 -2.82 2.57
CA VAL A 26 -2.76 -2.97 1.27
C VAL A 26 -1.74 -3.33 0.21
N ALA A 27 -1.91 -4.51 -0.38
CA ALA A 27 -1.05 -5.01 -1.43
C ALA A 27 -1.81 -5.10 -2.76
N PHE A 28 -1.28 -4.45 -3.79
CA PHE A 28 -1.77 -4.60 -5.17
C PHE A 28 -0.86 -5.57 -5.92
N THR A 29 -1.39 -6.74 -6.24
CA THR A 29 -0.67 -7.76 -7.02
C THR A 29 -1.32 -7.92 -8.38
N ARG A 30 -0.51 -8.09 -9.42
CA ARG A 30 -1.05 -8.40 -10.75
C ARG A 30 -1.57 -9.83 -10.72
N ALA A 31 -2.83 -10.01 -11.08
CA ALA A 31 -3.43 -11.34 -11.17
C ALA A 31 -2.63 -12.19 -12.18
N PRO A 32 -2.56 -13.52 -11.99
CA PRO A 32 -1.91 -14.40 -12.95
C PRO A 32 -2.40 -14.14 -14.37
N TYR A 33 -1.52 -14.22 -15.36
CA TYR A 33 -1.76 -13.77 -16.75
C TYR A 33 -3.10 -14.24 -17.34
N ARG A 34 -3.50 -15.48 -17.00
CA ARG A 34 -4.78 -16.12 -17.36
C ARG A 34 -6.04 -15.38 -16.88
N HIS A 35 -5.91 -14.35 -16.05
CA HIS A 35 -7.02 -13.56 -15.50
C HIS A 35 -7.09 -12.15 -16.10
N ASN A 36 -6.82 -12.02 -17.41
CA ASN A 36 -7.15 -10.82 -18.20
C ASN A 36 -6.50 -9.52 -17.67
N HIS A 37 -5.25 -9.60 -17.20
CA HIS A 37 -4.49 -8.45 -16.67
C HIS A 37 -5.13 -7.71 -15.50
N ARG A 38 -6.00 -8.40 -14.73
CA ARG A 38 -6.60 -7.83 -13.52
C ARG A 38 -5.54 -7.55 -12.46
N TRP A 39 -5.86 -6.61 -11.58
CA TRP A 39 -5.14 -6.38 -10.34
C TRP A 39 -5.97 -6.91 -9.18
N ILE A 40 -5.31 -7.56 -8.24
CA ILE A 40 -5.90 -8.04 -6.99
C ILE A 40 -5.42 -7.09 -5.91
N CYS A 41 -6.36 -6.52 -5.16
CA CYS A 41 -6.10 -5.74 -3.96
C CYS A 41 -6.36 -6.65 -2.76
N THR A 42 -5.34 -6.88 -1.94
CA THR A 42 -5.45 -7.60 -0.67
C THR A 42 -5.35 -6.59 0.46
N VAL A 43 -6.23 -6.70 1.45
CA VAL A 43 -6.22 -5.89 2.68
C VAL A 43 -5.98 -6.85 3.84
N GLU A 44 -4.89 -6.64 4.58
CA GLU A 44 -4.48 -7.43 5.76
C GLU A 44 -4.54 -6.60 7.05
#